data_AF-A0A7S3EYG4-F1
#
_entry.id   AF-A0A7S3EYG4-F1
#
_cell.length_a   1.000
_cell.length_b   1.000
_cell.length_c   1.000
_cell.angle_alpha   90.00
_cell.angle_beta   90.00
_cell.angle_gamma   90.00
#
_symmetry.space_group_name_H-M   'P 1'
#
loop_
_entity.id
_entity.type
_entity.pdbx_description
1 polymer ?
#
loop_
_entity_poly.entity_id
_entity_poly.type
_entity_poly.pdbx_seq_one_letter_code
_entity_poly.pdbx_strand_id
1 'polypeptide(L)'
;MDGAAAVGGFIANILGDANEEQVITQYTYVHAERFDAAAAADGTDDDWLATWGDIQLKTIYNFPLWEKAVHDILKPSFAHLKSIFRAYAAGAVGADASTMDMDEFHDFCIEADLVTKEYGFEVMRGQFSKALDGGDDTVLELHEFLTMVLRIAFSRANPHYGINVSSGTSGKTQADAEHVPLPEALETMLTGHVFKHARRDDGAPFVETLQLPEVAAEIASKRAELDTWFEMISEGRPGLELKQWQDACEAKLLFSDLRILEHRCRFTEPQARVAFFNSASQKDVGLTPEELVECVARCAMDKYRGVEPMSKAQAVNGFLRNLFGEANEEEVIYAALGMGAPPASQLTRKKPSGDKPKKKPAPPPEPEPVVVAAPEPVEEAAVVEEEVVEEVVEEEAVEEEAVEEEAVE
;
A
#
# COMPACT_ATOMS: atom_id res chain seq x y z
N MET A 1 41.74 -26.68 17.62
CA MET A 1 41.67 -27.71 18.67
C MET A 1 42.98 -27.71 19.44
N ASP A 2 42.94 -27.46 20.74
CA ASP A 2 44.12 -27.62 21.60
C ASP A 2 44.34 -29.11 21.95
N GLY A 3 45.44 -29.42 22.63
CA GLY A 3 45.79 -30.81 22.97
C GLY A 3 44.79 -31.50 23.91
N ALA A 4 44.08 -30.76 24.75
CA ALA A 4 43.08 -31.32 25.67
C ALA A 4 41.79 -31.68 24.92
N ALA A 5 41.35 -30.80 24.01
CA ALA A 5 40.21 -31.03 23.13
C ALA A 5 40.43 -32.24 22.19
N ALA A 6 41.65 -32.44 21.70
CA ALA A 6 41.99 -33.61 20.87
C ALA A 6 41.88 -34.92 21.64
N VAL A 7 42.34 -34.95 22.89
CA VAL A 7 42.20 -36.12 23.77
C VAL A 7 40.74 -36.38 24.13
N GLY A 8 39.98 -35.35 24.46
CA GLY A 8 38.54 -35.46 24.75
C GLY A 8 37.74 -35.99 23.56
N GLY A 9 38.01 -35.47 22.36
CA GLY A 9 37.40 -35.95 21.13
C GLY A 9 37.71 -37.41 20.81
N PHE A 10 38.97 -37.83 20.99
CA PHE A 10 39.36 -39.22 20.79
C PHE A 10 38.68 -40.18 21.78
N ILE A 11 38.47 -39.76 23.03
CA ILE A 11 37.73 -40.52 24.03
C ILE A 11 36.27 -40.69 23.60
N ALA A 12 35.61 -39.61 23.14
CA ALA A 12 34.22 -39.66 22.66
C ALA A 12 34.04 -40.61 21.46
N ASN A 13 35.01 -40.65 20.53
CA ASN A 13 35.01 -41.61 19.42
C ASN A 13 35.12 -43.07 19.88
N ILE A 14 36.00 -43.36 20.85
CA ILE A 14 36.18 -44.72 21.38
C ILE A 14 34.92 -45.19 22.12
N LEU A 15 34.27 -44.30 22.86
CA LEU A 15 33.08 -44.61 23.62
C LEU A 15 31.81 -44.71 22.75
N GLY A 16 31.89 -44.26 21.49
CA GLY A 16 30.74 -44.19 20.59
C GLY A 16 29.79 -43.04 20.92
N ASP A 17 30.22 -42.09 21.76
CA ASP A 17 29.45 -40.91 22.15
C ASP A 17 29.38 -39.87 21.02
N ALA A 18 30.39 -39.86 20.16
CA ALA A 18 30.47 -39.04 18.95
C ALA A 18 31.30 -39.77 17.88
N ASN A 19 31.10 -39.44 16.61
CA ASN A 19 31.98 -39.87 15.52
C ASN A 19 33.05 -38.79 15.22
N GLU A 20 34.03 -39.13 14.39
CA GLU A 20 35.13 -38.23 14.03
C GLU A 20 34.64 -36.90 13.45
N GLU A 21 33.58 -36.91 12.65
CA GLU A 21 33.00 -35.72 12.05
C GLU A 21 32.33 -34.83 13.10
N GLN A 22 31.61 -35.40 14.06
CA GLN A 22 30.99 -34.68 15.18
C GLN A 22 32.06 -34.06 16.09
N VAL A 23 33.13 -34.79 16.38
CA VAL A 23 34.26 -34.28 17.16
C VAL A 23 34.96 -33.14 16.42
N ILE A 24 35.29 -33.32 15.15
CA ILE A 24 35.91 -32.25 14.35
C ILE A 24 34.99 -31.04 14.30
N THR A 25 33.70 -31.22 14.03
CA THR A 25 32.71 -30.14 13.99
C THR A 25 32.68 -29.39 15.31
N GLN A 26 32.56 -30.07 16.44
CA GLN A 26 32.51 -29.46 17.78
C GLN A 26 33.70 -28.53 18.08
N TYR A 27 34.90 -28.83 17.55
CA TYR A 27 36.12 -28.10 17.89
C TYR A 27 36.72 -27.25 16.76
N THR A 28 36.16 -27.36 15.54
CA THR A 28 36.60 -26.58 14.37
C THR A 28 35.50 -25.69 13.81
N TYR A 29 34.24 -25.98 14.09
CA TYR A 29 33.14 -25.14 13.66
C TYR A 29 33.05 -23.93 14.58
N VAL A 30 33.32 -22.74 14.02
CA VAL A 30 33.03 -21.48 14.71
C VAL A 30 31.52 -21.31 14.68
N HIS A 31 30.85 -21.70 15.77
CA HIS A 31 29.44 -21.36 15.96
C HIS A 31 29.35 -19.85 16.15
N ALA A 32 28.84 -19.14 15.14
CA ALA A 32 28.41 -17.77 15.35
C ALA A 32 27.25 -17.82 16.34
N GLU A 33 27.47 -17.30 17.55
CA GLU A 33 26.44 -17.22 18.57
C GLU A 33 25.32 -16.32 18.08
N ARG A 34 24.07 -16.75 18.31
CA ARG A 34 22.90 -15.93 18.04
C ARG A 34 22.88 -14.74 18.99
N PHE A 35 22.33 -13.63 18.50
CA PHE A 35 22.09 -12.48 19.35
C PHE A 35 20.91 -12.76 20.30
N ASP A 36 21.16 -12.62 21.61
CA ASP A 36 20.13 -12.73 22.64
C ASP A 36 19.49 -11.36 22.89
N ALA A 37 18.37 -11.10 22.21
CA ALA A 37 17.61 -9.87 22.35
C ALA A 37 16.97 -9.72 23.74
N ALA A 38 16.59 -10.82 24.38
CA ALA A 38 15.97 -10.80 25.70
C ALA A 38 16.98 -10.40 26.79
N ALA A 39 18.21 -10.93 26.71
CA ALA A 39 19.29 -10.52 27.60
C ALA A 39 19.73 -9.05 27.41
N ALA A 40 19.51 -8.49 26.21
CA ALA A 40 19.83 -7.11 25.88
C ALA A 40 18.69 -6.11 26.15
N ALA A 41 17.50 -6.60 26.56
CA ALA A 41 16.33 -5.76 26.80
C ALA A 41 16.41 -5.03 28.15
N ASP A 42 15.76 -3.87 28.24
CA ASP A 42 15.66 -3.07 29.46
C ASP A 42 14.37 -3.31 30.27
N GLY A 43 13.54 -4.26 29.81
CA GLY A 43 12.28 -4.63 30.46
C GLY A 43 11.07 -3.80 30.04
N THR A 44 11.17 -2.95 29.01
CA THR A 44 10.05 -2.14 28.49
C THR A 44 9.57 -2.54 27.08
N ASP A 45 10.12 -3.61 26.51
CA ASP A 45 10.04 -3.95 25.08
C ASP A 45 9.20 -5.21 24.76
N ASP A 46 8.23 -5.59 25.59
CA ASP A 46 7.55 -6.91 25.47
C ASP A 46 6.95 -7.18 24.07
N ASP A 47 6.31 -6.18 23.45
CA ASP A 47 5.73 -6.27 22.09
C ASP A 47 6.81 -6.43 21.00
N TRP A 48 7.93 -5.72 21.15
CA TRP A 48 9.07 -5.85 20.24
C TRP A 48 9.73 -7.23 20.37
N LEU A 49 9.97 -7.69 21.60
CA LEU A 49 10.62 -8.97 21.84
C LEU A 49 9.79 -10.15 21.35
N ALA A 50 8.47 -10.10 21.57
CA ALA A 50 7.54 -11.07 21.01
C ALA A 50 7.65 -11.08 19.48
N THR A 51 7.47 -9.92 18.84
CA THR A 51 7.55 -9.82 17.37
C THR A 51 8.90 -10.26 16.83
N TRP A 52 10.01 -9.86 17.46
CA TRP A 52 11.38 -10.21 17.06
C TRP A 52 11.63 -11.71 17.12
N GLY A 53 11.09 -12.39 18.13
CA GLY A 53 11.18 -13.84 18.30
C GLY A 53 10.61 -14.62 17.11
N ASP A 54 9.59 -14.06 16.46
CA ASP A 54 8.84 -14.69 15.37
C ASP A 54 9.38 -14.34 13.96
N ILE A 55 10.29 -13.37 13.84
CA ILE A 55 10.90 -13.03 12.55
C ILE A 55 11.76 -14.20 12.04
N GLN A 56 11.54 -14.63 10.79
CA GLN A 56 12.26 -15.75 10.19
C GLN A 56 13.64 -15.35 9.64
N LEU A 57 14.62 -15.22 10.54
CA LEU A 57 15.99 -14.79 10.18
C LEU A 57 16.85 -15.90 9.57
N LYS A 58 16.59 -17.17 9.93
CA LYS A 58 17.44 -18.34 9.56
C LYS A 58 17.56 -18.57 8.05
N THR A 59 16.60 -18.08 7.28
CA THR A 59 16.54 -18.30 5.82
C THR A 59 17.28 -17.23 5.03
N ILE A 60 17.83 -16.22 5.71
CA ILE A 60 18.51 -15.08 5.08
C ILE A 60 20.03 -15.32 5.11
N TYR A 61 20.69 -14.94 4.01
CA TYR A 61 22.11 -15.18 3.78
C TYR A 61 22.99 -14.67 4.93
N ASN A 62 24.01 -15.45 5.34
CA ASN A 62 24.97 -15.16 6.41
C ASN A 62 24.39 -15.03 7.84
N PHE A 63 23.16 -15.46 8.08
CA PHE A 63 22.66 -15.63 9.45
C PHE A 63 23.55 -16.62 10.23
N PRO A 64 23.88 -16.38 11.53
CA PRO A 64 23.45 -15.27 12.41
C PRO A 64 24.45 -14.11 12.50
N LEU A 65 25.45 -14.01 11.61
CA LEU A 65 26.58 -13.09 11.76
C LEU A 65 26.20 -11.60 11.88
N TRP A 66 25.06 -11.22 11.32
CA TRP A 66 24.55 -9.84 11.32
C TRP A 66 23.35 -9.63 12.26
N GLU A 67 22.90 -10.65 12.99
CA GLU A 67 21.61 -10.66 13.73
C GLU A 67 21.48 -9.45 14.66
N LYS A 68 22.53 -9.17 15.45
CA LYS A 68 22.58 -7.99 16.34
C LYS A 68 22.47 -6.67 15.59
N ALA A 69 23.18 -6.51 14.48
CA ALA A 69 23.18 -5.26 13.71
C ALA A 69 21.80 -4.98 13.10
N VAL A 70 21.10 -6.03 12.62
CA VAL A 70 19.71 -5.89 12.15
C VAL A 70 18.76 -5.58 13.28
N HIS A 71 18.90 -6.23 14.44
CA HIS A 71 18.12 -5.89 15.64
C HIS A 71 18.27 -4.41 15.99
N ASP A 72 19.50 -3.90 16.04
CA ASP A 72 19.80 -2.50 16.40
C ASP A 72 19.24 -1.48 15.40
N ILE A 73 19.00 -1.89 14.14
CA ILE A 73 18.33 -1.05 13.12
C ILE A 73 16.81 -1.10 13.27
N LEU A 74 16.24 -2.30 13.44
CA LEU A 74 14.79 -2.48 13.47
C LEU A 74 14.16 -2.01 14.77
N LYS A 75 14.76 -2.30 15.93
CA LYS A 75 14.18 -1.97 17.25
C LYS A 75 13.83 -0.48 17.39
N PRO A 76 14.73 0.49 17.12
CA PRO A 76 14.39 1.91 17.22
C PRO A 76 13.31 2.35 16.23
N SER A 77 13.13 1.59 15.15
CA SER A 77 12.20 1.89 14.06
C SER A 77 10.90 1.08 14.15
N PHE A 78 10.74 0.23 15.18
CA PHE A 78 9.67 -0.74 15.25
C PHE A 78 8.27 -0.10 15.26
N ALA A 79 8.08 0.93 16.08
CA ALA A 79 6.81 1.67 16.13
C ALA A 79 6.44 2.29 14.76
N HIS A 80 7.46 2.77 14.02
CA HIS A 80 7.26 3.36 12.70
C HIS A 80 6.91 2.29 11.66
N LEU A 81 7.63 1.17 11.64
CA LEU A 81 7.34 0.04 10.75
C LEU A 81 5.96 -0.59 11.04
N LYS A 82 5.55 -0.64 12.31
CA LYS A 82 4.22 -1.09 12.73
C LYS A 82 3.12 -0.15 12.24
N SER A 83 3.36 1.16 12.29
CA SER A 83 2.45 2.17 11.71
C SER A 83 2.35 2.05 10.19
N ILE A 84 3.45 1.77 9.50
CA ILE A 84 3.45 1.50 8.06
C ILE A 84 2.62 0.26 7.76
N PHE A 85 2.90 -0.86 8.44
CA PHE A 85 2.17 -2.12 8.26
C PHE A 85 0.66 -1.91 8.34
N ARG A 86 0.18 -1.27 9.42
CA ARG A 86 -1.26 -0.98 9.63
C ARG A 86 -1.87 -0.15 8.50
N ALA A 87 -1.15 0.88 8.04
CA ALA A 87 -1.63 1.76 6.96
C ALA A 87 -1.83 1.04 5.61
N TYR A 88 -1.15 -0.09 5.40
CA TYR A 88 -1.35 -0.93 4.21
C TYR A 88 -2.34 -2.07 4.48
N ALA A 89 -2.24 -2.73 5.63
CA ALA A 89 -3.11 -3.83 6.06
C ALA A 89 -4.59 -3.48 6.15
N ALA A 90 -4.92 -2.20 6.31
CA ALA A 90 -6.30 -1.77 6.50
C ALA A 90 -6.96 -1.26 5.21
N GLY A 91 -6.24 -1.26 4.08
CA GLY A 91 -6.66 -0.67 2.81
C GLY A 91 -6.97 0.85 2.84
N ALA A 92 -6.90 1.49 4.01
CA ALA A 92 -7.18 2.89 4.31
C ALA A 92 -6.40 3.32 5.56
N VAL A 93 -6.13 4.62 5.72
CA VAL A 93 -5.40 5.13 6.89
C VAL A 93 -6.36 5.24 8.08
N GLY A 94 -5.98 4.73 9.26
CA GLY A 94 -6.75 4.81 10.50
C GLY A 94 -7.72 3.65 10.73
N ALA A 95 -7.69 2.60 9.90
CA ALA A 95 -8.50 1.40 10.11
C ALA A 95 -7.69 0.31 10.85
N ASP A 96 -8.34 -0.40 11.77
CA ASP A 96 -7.71 -1.45 12.56
C ASP A 96 -7.61 -2.74 11.75
N ALA A 97 -6.41 -3.04 11.24
CA ALA A 97 -6.09 -4.31 10.61
C ALA A 97 -4.79 -4.90 11.16
N SER A 98 -4.80 -6.22 11.37
CA SER A 98 -3.67 -6.98 11.91
C SER A 98 -2.96 -7.83 10.86
N THR A 99 -3.48 -7.89 9.64
CA THR A 99 -3.01 -8.76 8.56
C THR A 99 -2.99 -8.02 7.23
N MET A 100 -1.99 -8.27 6.38
CA MET A 100 -1.81 -7.63 5.08
C MET A 100 -1.90 -8.64 3.94
N ASP A 101 -2.84 -8.48 3.02
CA ASP A 101 -2.95 -9.38 1.87
C ASP A 101 -1.89 -9.09 0.77
N MET A 102 -1.92 -9.88 -0.31
CA MET A 102 -0.99 -9.74 -1.44
C MET A 102 -1.16 -8.40 -2.18
N ASP A 103 -2.38 -7.89 -2.31
CA ASP A 103 -2.67 -6.65 -3.03
C ASP A 103 -2.25 -5.44 -2.20
N GLU A 104 -2.45 -5.48 -0.88
CA GLU A 104 -1.95 -4.48 0.07
C GLU A 104 -0.42 -4.49 0.16
N PHE A 105 0.19 -5.67 0.13
CA PHE A 105 1.64 -5.79 0.04
C PHE A 105 2.20 -5.30 -1.30
N HIS A 106 1.47 -5.52 -2.39
CA HIS A 106 1.81 -4.96 -3.70
C HIS A 106 1.76 -3.44 -3.70
N ASP A 107 0.71 -2.85 -3.12
CA ASP A 107 0.59 -1.42 -2.90
C ASP A 107 1.79 -0.87 -2.13
N PHE A 108 2.19 -1.53 -1.03
CA PHE A 108 3.39 -1.18 -0.26
C PHE A 108 4.64 -1.19 -1.12
N CYS A 109 4.90 -2.25 -1.88
CA CYS A 109 6.09 -2.37 -2.71
C CYS A 109 6.18 -1.29 -3.79
N ILE A 110 5.04 -0.94 -4.40
CA ILE A 110 4.96 0.14 -5.38
C ILE A 110 5.21 1.47 -4.70
N GLU A 111 4.41 1.84 -3.70
CA GLU A 111 4.46 3.17 -3.10
C GLU A 111 5.77 3.45 -2.39
N ALA A 112 6.29 2.47 -1.63
CA ALA A 112 7.58 2.57 -0.98
C ALA A 112 8.77 2.56 -1.97
N ASP A 113 8.53 2.44 -3.29
CA ASP A 113 9.56 2.51 -4.34
C ASP A 113 10.60 1.38 -4.24
N LEU A 114 10.12 0.17 -3.95
CA LEU A 114 10.98 -1.00 -3.71
C LEU A 114 11.30 -1.77 -5.00
N VAL A 115 10.43 -1.65 -6.00
CA VAL A 115 10.57 -2.31 -7.30
C VAL A 115 11.72 -1.68 -8.09
N THR A 116 12.64 -2.51 -8.58
CA THR A 116 13.72 -2.09 -9.48
C THR A 116 13.63 -2.85 -10.80
N LYS A 117 14.46 -2.46 -11.77
CA LYS A 117 14.53 -3.16 -13.06
C LYS A 117 15.01 -4.60 -12.90
N GLU A 118 15.93 -4.84 -11.97
CA GLU A 118 16.54 -6.14 -11.70
C GLU A 118 15.80 -6.95 -10.63
N TYR A 119 14.99 -6.29 -9.79
CA TYR A 119 14.20 -6.92 -8.73
C TYR A 119 12.75 -6.44 -8.79
N GLY A 120 11.96 -7.16 -9.61
CA GLY A 120 10.55 -6.89 -9.87
C GLY A 120 9.61 -7.51 -8.84
N PHE A 121 8.35 -7.07 -8.86
CA PHE A 121 7.33 -7.57 -7.93
C PHE A 121 7.07 -9.08 -8.03
N GLU A 122 7.20 -9.69 -9.22
CA GLU A 122 7.04 -11.16 -9.35
C GLU A 122 8.05 -11.94 -8.48
N VAL A 123 9.25 -11.40 -8.28
CA VAL A 123 10.25 -12.00 -7.39
C VAL A 123 9.83 -11.81 -5.93
N MET A 124 9.31 -10.63 -5.57
CA MET A 124 8.80 -10.33 -4.22
C MET A 124 7.59 -11.20 -3.88
N ARG A 125 6.67 -11.43 -4.83
CA ARG A 125 5.52 -12.35 -4.70
C ARG A 125 5.98 -13.75 -4.34
N GLY A 126 7.02 -14.26 -4.99
CA GLY A 126 7.61 -15.56 -4.64
C GLY A 126 8.25 -15.59 -3.24
N GLN A 127 8.67 -14.45 -2.69
CA GLN A 127 9.14 -14.35 -1.31
C GLN A 127 8.01 -14.23 -0.29
N PHE A 128 6.90 -13.57 -0.67
CA PHE A 128 5.68 -13.48 0.14
C PHE A 128 5.15 -14.87 0.46
N SER A 129 4.97 -15.73 -0.56
CA SER A 129 4.50 -17.12 -0.34
C SER A 129 5.46 -17.96 0.52
N LYS A 130 6.75 -17.58 0.60
CA LYS A 130 7.75 -18.24 1.47
C LYS A 130 7.81 -17.64 2.86
N ALA A 131 7.22 -16.47 3.11
CA ALA A 131 7.16 -15.88 4.44
C ALA A 131 6.07 -16.59 5.26
N LEU A 132 4.97 -16.98 4.62
CA LEU A 132 3.81 -17.71 5.17
C LEU A 132 4.10 -19.17 5.58
N ASP A 133 5.36 -19.58 5.61
CA ASP A 133 5.89 -20.90 6.04
C ASP A 133 5.15 -22.16 5.51
N GLY A 134 4.43 -22.05 4.38
CA GLY A 134 3.70 -23.15 3.75
C GLY A 134 2.37 -23.52 4.42
N GLY A 135 1.82 -22.66 5.29
CA GLY A 135 0.44 -22.77 5.77
C GLY A 135 -0.59 -22.46 4.68
N ASP A 136 -1.87 -22.74 4.96
CA ASP A 136 -3.00 -22.33 4.10
C ASP A 136 -3.29 -20.81 4.19
N ASP A 137 -2.47 -20.06 4.94
CA ASP A 137 -2.62 -18.62 5.09
C ASP A 137 -2.28 -17.89 3.78
N THR A 138 -2.94 -16.75 3.57
CA THR A 138 -2.81 -15.91 2.39
C THR A 138 -2.47 -14.45 2.73
N VAL A 139 -2.38 -14.12 4.02
CA VAL A 139 -2.12 -12.77 4.53
C VAL A 139 -0.88 -12.75 5.42
N LEU A 140 -0.17 -11.63 5.46
CA LEU A 140 1.01 -11.42 6.31
C LEU A 140 0.60 -10.84 7.66
N GLU A 141 1.09 -11.42 8.73
CA GLU A 141 1.19 -10.75 10.03
C GLU A 141 2.40 -9.80 10.10
N LEU A 142 2.48 -8.99 11.16
CA LEU A 142 3.55 -7.99 11.32
C LEU A 142 4.97 -8.61 11.26
N HIS A 143 5.18 -9.76 11.90
CA HIS A 143 6.49 -10.42 11.94
C HIS A 143 6.90 -10.98 10.55
N GLU A 144 5.92 -11.40 9.75
CA GLU A 144 6.13 -11.86 8.37
C GLU A 144 6.37 -10.68 7.42
N PHE A 145 5.68 -9.56 7.62
CA PHE A 145 5.99 -8.30 6.95
C PHE A 145 7.43 -7.83 7.25
N LEU A 146 7.87 -7.89 8.51
CA LEU A 146 9.27 -7.56 8.84
C LEU A 146 10.26 -8.55 8.21
N THR A 147 9.92 -9.83 8.16
CA THR A 147 10.69 -10.83 7.40
C THR A 147 10.80 -10.45 5.93
N MET A 148 9.70 -10.00 5.32
CA MET A 148 9.68 -9.50 3.94
C MET A 148 10.55 -8.26 3.76
N VAL A 149 10.49 -7.28 4.67
CA VAL A 149 11.36 -6.09 4.63
C VAL A 149 12.84 -6.49 4.62
N LEU A 150 13.26 -7.46 5.43
CA LEU A 150 14.64 -7.95 5.44
C LEU A 150 15.03 -8.66 4.13
N ARG A 151 14.16 -9.52 3.60
CA ARG A 151 14.39 -10.25 2.34
C ARG A 151 14.48 -9.30 1.15
N ILE A 152 13.57 -8.33 1.06
CA ILE A 152 13.55 -7.30 0.03
C ILE A 152 14.82 -6.46 0.13
N ALA A 153 15.22 -6.01 1.31
CA ALA A 153 16.44 -5.22 1.49
C ALA A 153 17.66 -5.94 0.88
N PHE A 154 17.86 -7.20 1.26
CA PHE A 154 18.97 -7.99 0.76
C PHE A 154 18.88 -8.26 -0.74
N SER A 155 17.74 -8.75 -1.23
CA SER A 155 17.55 -9.10 -2.64
C SER A 155 17.61 -7.89 -3.56
N ARG A 156 17.12 -6.73 -3.11
CA ARG A 156 17.18 -5.47 -3.86
C ARG A 156 18.62 -4.95 -3.98
N ALA A 157 19.42 -5.05 -2.92
CA ALA A 157 20.83 -4.68 -2.96
C ALA A 157 21.70 -5.70 -3.71
N ASN A 158 21.24 -6.96 -3.78
CA ASN A 158 21.95 -8.08 -4.38
C ASN A 158 21.08 -8.84 -5.40
N PRO A 159 20.62 -8.21 -6.49
CA PRO A 159 19.60 -8.79 -7.39
C PRO A 159 20.05 -10.06 -8.12
N HIS A 160 21.36 -10.29 -8.20
CA HIS A 160 21.92 -11.49 -8.84
C HIS A 160 22.22 -12.62 -7.85
N TYR A 161 21.96 -12.43 -6.56
CA TYR A 161 22.19 -13.47 -5.55
C TYR A 161 21.36 -14.72 -5.86
N GLY A 162 22.01 -15.88 -5.87
CA GLY A 162 21.36 -17.18 -6.14
C GLY A 162 21.04 -17.47 -7.61
N ILE A 163 21.41 -16.57 -8.55
CA ILE A 163 21.25 -16.82 -9.99
C ILE A 163 22.49 -17.56 -10.50
N ASN A 164 22.34 -18.82 -10.91
CA ASN A 164 23.41 -19.54 -11.60
C ASN A 164 23.73 -18.87 -12.94
N VAL A 165 24.81 -18.09 -13.00
CA VAL A 165 25.30 -17.53 -14.27
C VAL A 165 25.88 -18.68 -15.10
N SER A 166 25.06 -19.29 -15.94
CA SER A 166 25.54 -20.23 -16.95
C SER A 166 26.21 -19.44 -18.07
N SER A 167 27.49 -19.11 -17.91
CA SER A 167 28.31 -18.72 -19.06
C SER A 167 29.68 -19.34 -18.91
N GLY A 168 29.97 -20.27 -19.83
CA GLY A 168 31.25 -20.95 -19.93
C GLY A 168 32.43 -19.99 -19.88
N THR A 169 33.53 -20.53 -19.36
CA THR A 169 34.84 -19.91 -19.10
C THR A 169 35.02 -19.54 -17.62
N SER A 170 35.81 -20.40 -16.94
CA SER A 170 36.42 -20.21 -15.62
C SER A 170 35.48 -19.97 -14.42
N GLY A 171 34.97 -21.06 -13.84
CA GLY A 171 35.35 -21.49 -12.49
C GLY A 171 35.27 -20.52 -11.30
N LYS A 172 34.44 -19.47 -11.36
CA LYS A 172 33.99 -18.77 -10.15
C LYS A 172 32.50 -19.04 -9.98
N THR A 173 32.17 -19.88 -9.01
CA THR A 173 30.83 -19.85 -8.42
C THR A 173 30.61 -18.44 -7.88
N GLN A 174 29.42 -17.88 -8.13
CA GLN A 174 29.05 -16.53 -7.67
C GLN A 174 29.10 -16.36 -6.14
N ALA A 175 29.33 -17.45 -5.39
CA ALA A 175 29.67 -17.46 -3.97
C ALA A 175 30.87 -16.56 -3.61
N ASP A 176 31.72 -16.17 -4.58
CA ASP A 176 32.85 -15.25 -4.39
C ASP A 176 32.53 -13.78 -4.75
N ALA A 177 31.28 -13.45 -5.12
CA ALA A 177 30.89 -12.08 -5.37
C ALA A 177 30.72 -11.33 -4.03
N GLU A 178 31.34 -10.16 -3.90
CA GLU A 178 31.16 -9.29 -2.75
C GLU A 178 29.71 -8.78 -2.74
N HIS A 179 28.93 -9.28 -1.78
CA HIS A 179 27.53 -8.90 -1.58
C HIS A 179 27.44 -7.75 -0.58
N VAL A 180 26.48 -6.85 -0.80
CA VAL A 180 26.13 -5.83 0.20
C VAL A 180 25.57 -6.55 1.43
N PRO A 181 26.18 -6.39 2.62
CA PRO A 181 25.69 -7.03 3.84
C PRO A 181 24.27 -6.58 4.19
N LEU A 182 23.47 -7.46 4.79
CA LEU A 182 22.08 -7.17 5.12
C LEU A 182 21.88 -5.90 5.97
N PRO A 183 22.68 -5.59 7.01
CA PRO A 183 22.50 -4.36 7.78
C PRO A 183 22.59 -3.09 6.91
N GLU A 184 23.59 -3.02 6.02
CA GLU A 184 23.77 -1.88 5.11
C GLU A 184 22.64 -1.80 4.08
N ALA A 185 22.24 -2.94 3.52
CA ALA A 185 21.13 -3.02 2.58
C ALA A 185 19.80 -2.58 3.22
N LEU A 186 19.57 -3.00 4.47
CA LEU A 186 18.38 -2.66 5.25
C LEU A 186 18.34 -1.17 5.58
N GLU A 187 19.41 -0.62 6.14
CA GLU A 187 19.46 0.81 6.49
C GLU A 187 19.29 1.69 5.25
N THR A 188 19.96 1.34 4.14
CA THR A 188 19.84 2.06 2.87
C THR A 188 18.41 2.01 2.33
N MET A 189 17.76 0.84 2.36
CA MET A 189 16.38 0.70 1.89
C MET A 189 15.39 1.44 2.79
N LEU A 190 15.52 1.30 4.11
CA LEU A 190 14.59 1.92 5.05
C LEU A 190 14.65 3.46 4.96
N THR A 191 15.85 4.02 5.05
CA THR A 191 16.05 5.48 5.03
C THR A 191 15.89 6.09 3.64
N GLY A 192 16.30 5.36 2.59
CA GLY A 192 16.26 5.81 1.21
C GLY A 192 14.88 5.74 0.58
N HIS A 193 14.05 4.79 1.01
CA HIS A 193 12.81 4.42 0.33
C HIS A 193 11.62 4.31 1.30
N VAL A 194 11.61 3.30 2.20
CA VAL A 194 10.44 2.96 3.03
C VAL A 194 9.99 4.16 3.87
N PHE A 195 10.87 4.75 4.67
CA PHE A 195 10.49 5.84 5.58
C PHE A 195 10.12 7.15 4.90
N LYS A 196 10.56 7.33 3.65
CA LYS A 196 10.26 8.52 2.84
C LYS A 196 8.94 8.41 2.11
N HIS A 197 8.59 7.21 1.66
CA HIS A 197 7.53 7.03 0.67
C HIS A 197 6.33 6.22 1.17
N ALA A 198 6.53 5.31 2.12
CA ALA A 198 5.44 4.47 2.63
C ALA A 198 4.40 5.31 3.40
N ARG A 199 3.14 4.90 3.28
CA ARG A 199 2.02 5.39 4.09
C ARG A 199 2.24 5.06 5.56
N ARG A 200 1.63 5.87 6.41
CA ARG A 200 1.66 5.71 7.86
C ARG A 200 0.23 5.83 8.36
N ASP A 201 -0.02 5.22 9.51
CA ASP A 201 -1.32 5.18 10.16
C ASP A 201 -1.60 6.48 10.96
N ASP A 202 -0.77 7.51 10.78
CA ASP A 202 -0.94 8.84 11.36
C ASP A 202 -1.88 9.69 10.50
N GLY A 203 -3.09 9.17 10.28
CA GLY A 203 -4.18 9.84 9.57
C GLY A 203 -4.78 11.00 10.35
N ALA A 204 -3.97 11.97 10.81
CA ALA A 204 -4.49 13.24 11.29
C ALA A 204 -5.52 13.78 10.26
N PRO A 205 -6.65 14.36 10.69
CA PRO A 205 -7.69 14.79 9.76
C PRO A 205 -7.09 15.70 8.69
N PHE A 206 -7.14 15.25 7.43
CA PHE A 206 -6.63 16.03 6.30
C PHE A 206 -7.36 17.37 6.14
N VAL A 207 -8.49 17.51 6.84
CA VAL A 207 -9.24 18.73 7.12
C VAL A 207 -8.35 19.95 7.39
N GLU A 208 -7.28 19.83 8.18
CA GLU A 208 -6.39 20.97 8.45
C GLU A 208 -5.73 21.52 7.17
N THR A 209 -5.35 20.63 6.25
CA THR A 209 -4.79 21.02 4.96
C THR A 209 -5.85 21.67 4.07
N LEU A 210 -7.09 21.19 4.11
CA LEU A 210 -8.21 21.79 3.36
C LEU A 210 -8.60 23.17 3.88
N GLN A 211 -8.40 23.44 5.17
CA GLN A 211 -8.70 24.72 5.81
C GLN A 211 -7.65 25.80 5.55
N LEU A 212 -6.50 25.46 4.94
CA LEU A 212 -5.51 26.46 4.55
C LEU A 212 -6.14 27.46 3.55
N PRO A 213 -6.06 28.78 3.81
CA PRO A 213 -6.76 29.78 3.00
C PRO A 213 -6.43 29.69 1.50
N GLU A 214 -5.17 29.43 1.16
CA GLU A 214 -4.71 29.29 -0.21
C GLU A 214 -5.24 28.02 -0.88
N VAL A 215 -5.38 26.91 -0.15
CA VAL A 215 -5.92 25.64 -0.68
C VAL A 215 -7.43 25.78 -0.88
N ALA A 216 -8.13 26.33 0.11
CA ALA A 216 -9.56 26.58 0.04
C ALA A 216 -9.93 27.54 -1.11
N ALA A 217 -9.11 28.57 -1.34
CA ALA A 217 -9.32 29.51 -2.46
C ALA A 217 -9.16 28.83 -3.83
N GLU A 218 -8.15 27.99 -4.01
CA GLU A 218 -7.95 27.23 -5.25
C GLU A 218 -9.12 26.29 -5.53
N ILE A 219 -9.55 25.53 -4.52
CA ILE A 219 -10.72 24.64 -4.61
C ILE A 219 -11.97 25.44 -4.97
N ALA A 220 -12.24 26.56 -4.27
CA ALA A 220 -13.40 27.39 -4.53
C ALA A 220 -13.42 27.93 -5.96
N SER A 221 -12.25 28.28 -6.51
CA SER A 221 -12.13 28.77 -7.90
C SER A 221 -12.48 27.72 -8.95
N LYS A 222 -12.30 26.43 -8.64
CA LYS A 222 -12.55 25.30 -9.54
C LYS A 222 -13.79 24.47 -9.18
N ARG A 223 -14.53 24.84 -8.13
CA ARG A 223 -15.66 24.06 -7.62
C ARG A 223 -16.72 23.77 -8.67
N ALA A 224 -17.14 24.77 -9.44
CA ALA A 224 -18.18 24.58 -10.48
C ALA A 224 -17.74 23.63 -11.61
N GLU A 225 -16.46 23.67 -11.99
CA GLU A 225 -15.90 22.73 -12.96
C GLU A 225 -15.84 21.31 -12.38
N LEU A 226 -15.49 21.19 -11.10
CA LEU A 226 -15.45 19.91 -10.39
C LEU A 226 -16.85 19.29 -10.22
N ASP A 227 -17.86 20.09 -9.89
CA ASP A 227 -19.26 19.62 -9.81
C ASP A 227 -19.75 19.14 -11.19
N THR A 228 -19.44 19.90 -12.25
CA THR A 228 -19.78 19.48 -13.63
C THR A 228 -19.06 18.20 -14.01
N TRP A 229 -17.78 18.07 -13.65
CA TRP A 229 -17.00 16.87 -13.86
C TRP A 229 -17.57 15.68 -13.09
N PHE A 230 -17.95 15.87 -11.83
CA PHE A 230 -18.57 14.85 -10.99
C PHE A 230 -19.84 14.29 -11.63
N GLU A 231 -20.76 15.16 -12.06
CA GLU A 231 -22.02 14.75 -12.70
C GLU A 231 -21.77 13.92 -13.98
N MET A 232 -20.76 14.30 -14.77
CA MET A 232 -20.41 13.56 -15.98
C MET A 232 -19.84 12.18 -15.69
N ILE A 233 -18.97 12.05 -14.68
CA ILE A 233 -18.27 10.80 -14.39
C ILE A 233 -19.13 9.86 -13.54
N SER A 234 -19.91 10.39 -12.60
CA SER A 234 -20.85 9.62 -11.76
C SER A 234 -22.06 9.09 -12.56
N GLU A 235 -22.31 9.60 -13.76
CA GLU A 235 -23.48 9.25 -14.59
C GLU A 235 -24.81 9.57 -13.90
N GLY A 236 -24.83 10.59 -13.04
CA GLY A 236 -26.00 10.99 -12.24
C GLY A 236 -26.27 10.10 -11.03
N ARG A 237 -25.33 9.22 -10.64
CA ARG A 237 -25.38 8.48 -9.37
C ARG A 237 -25.10 9.41 -8.19
N PRO A 238 -25.65 9.11 -7.00
CA PRO A 238 -25.45 9.94 -5.81
C PRO A 238 -23.99 9.96 -5.31
N GLY A 239 -23.19 8.97 -5.66
CA GLY A 239 -21.77 8.89 -5.34
C GLY A 239 -20.94 8.46 -6.55
N LEU A 240 -19.70 8.94 -6.58
CA LEU A 240 -18.67 8.49 -7.50
C LEU A 240 -18.03 7.22 -6.96
N GLU A 241 -18.18 6.10 -7.67
CA GLU A 241 -17.60 4.81 -7.28
C GLU A 241 -16.08 4.78 -7.49
N LEU A 242 -15.38 3.90 -6.75
CA LEU A 242 -13.92 3.76 -6.83
C LEU A 242 -13.46 3.47 -8.26
N LYS A 243 -14.14 2.56 -8.96
CA LYS A 243 -13.80 2.21 -10.34
C LYS A 243 -13.92 3.40 -11.28
N GLN A 244 -14.97 4.21 -11.15
CA GLN A 244 -15.16 5.42 -11.97
C GLN A 244 -14.05 6.44 -11.70
N TRP A 245 -13.64 6.59 -10.43
CA TRP A 245 -12.52 7.44 -10.05
C TRP A 245 -11.20 6.98 -10.66
N GLN A 246 -10.89 5.69 -10.56
CA GLN A 246 -9.67 5.10 -11.13
C GLN A 246 -9.65 5.19 -12.65
N ASP A 247 -10.74 4.82 -13.32
CA ASP A 247 -10.89 4.88 -14.78
C ASP A 247 -10.73 6.34 -15.27
N ALA A 248 -11.25 7.32 -14.52
CA ALA A 248 -11.10 8.73 -14.87
C ALA A 248 -9.66 9.24 -14.70
N CYS A 249 -8.96 8.79 -13.65
CA CYS A 249 -7.54 9.06 -13.46
C CYS A 249 -6.69 8.44 -14.58
N GLU A 250 -6.98 7.20 -14.95
CA GLU A 250 -6.29 6.48 -16.03
C GLU A 250 -6.54 7.14 -17.39
N ALA A 251 -7.78 7.50 -17.71
CA ALA A 251 -8.15 8.17 -18.97
C ALA A 251 -7.42 9.52 -19.16
N LYS A 252 -7.00 10.14 -18.06
CA LYS A 252 -6.22 11.39 -18.04
C LYS A 252 -4.72 11.16 -17.91
N LEU A 253 -4.27 9.90 -17.89
CA LEU A 253 -2.88 9.52 -17.68
C LEU A 253 -2.32 10.13 -16.40
N LEU A 254 -3.11 10.13 -15.32
CA LEU A 254 -2.66 10.65 -14.03
C LEU A 254 -1.73 9.68 -13.33
N PHE A 255 -1.92 8.36 -13.53
CA PHE A 255 -1.01 7.33 -13.03
C PHE A 255 0.29 7.36 -13.83
N SER A 256 1.32 7.93 -13.22
CA SER A 256 2.61 8.17 -13.88
C SER A 256 3.74 8.31 -12.87
N ASP A 257 4.96 8.08 -13.34
CA ASP A 257 6.20 8.32 -12.61
C ASP A 257 7.16 9.07 -13.52
N LEU A 258 7.19 10.40 -13.35
CA LEU A 258 7.84 11.31 -14.26
C LEU A 258 8.96 12.06 -13.54
N ARG A 259 10.11 12.17 -14.20
CA ARG A 259 11.16 13.12 -13.83
C ARG A 259 11.12 14.31 -14.77
N ILE A 260 10.84 15.48 -14.20
CA ILE A 260 10.75 16.75 -14.92
C ILE A 260 11.73 17.69 -14.25
N LEU A 261 12.73 18.13 -15.00
CA LEU A 261 13.91 18.82 -14.45
C LEU A 261 14.58 17.92 -13.39
N GLU A 262 14.77 18.43 -12.17
CA GLU A 262 15.31 17.68 -11.03
C GLU A 262 14.22 17.07 -10.12
N HIS A 263 12.95 17.33 -10.39
CA HIS A 263 11.84 16.88 -9.56
C HIS A 263 11.20 15.59 -10.07
N ARG A 264 10.78 14.73 -9.13
CA ARG A 264 9.99 13.54 -9.42
C ARG A 264 8.54 13.82 -9.06
N CYS A 265 7.64 13.67 -10.03
CA CYS A 265 6.21 13.72 -9.85
C CYS A 265 5.68 12.32 -10.11
N ARG A 266 5.06 11.71 -9.09
CA ARG A 266 4.65 10.32 -9.13
C ARG A 266 3.29 10.15 -8.49
N PHE A 267 2.36 9.55 -9.22
CA PHE A 267 1.04 9.21 -8.72
C PHE A 267 0.68 7.80 -9.17
N THR A 268 0.24 6.96 -8.24
CA THR A 268 -0.04 5.55 -8.50
C THR A 268 -1.51 5.21 -8.21
N GLU A 269 -1.99 4.12 -8.80
CA GLU A 269 -3.35 3.64 -8.53
C GLU A 269 -3.61 3.34 -7.03
N PRO A 270 -2.67 2.73 -6.28
CA PRO A 270 -2.80 2.57 -4.83
C PRO A 270 -3.03 3.88 -4.06
N GLN A 271 -2.34 4.96 -4.46
CA GLN A 271 -2.51 6.28 -3.83
C GLN A 271 -3.91 6.85 -4.12
N ALA A 272 -4.41 6.70 -5.35
CA ALA A 272 -5.77 7.10 -5.70
C ALA A 272 -6.84 6.32 -4.92
N ARG A 273 -6.62 5.02 -4.72
CA ARG A 273 -7.51 4.14 -3.97
C ARG A 273 -7.59 4.52 -2.50
N VAL A 274 -6.45 4.77 -1.86
CA VAL A 274 -6.44 5.20 -0.46
C VAL A 274 -6.97 6.63 -0.29
N ALA A 275 -6.66 7.54 -1.20
CA ALA A 275 -7.27 8.87 -1.17
C ALA A 275 -8.81 8.80 -1.26
N PHE A 276 -9.33 7.89 -2.10
CA PHE A 276 -10.78 7.62 -2.19
C PHE A 276 -11.33 7.11 -0.85
N PHE A 277 -10.78 6.02 -0.31
CA PHE A 277 -11.30 5.42 0.93
C PHE A 277 -11.16 6.32 2.16
N ASN A 278 -10.12 7.16 2.21
CA ASN A 278 -9.92 8.11 3.30
C ASN A 278 -10.85 9.35 3.20
N SER A 279 -11.46 9.58 2.04
CA SER A 279 -12.35 10.73 1.83
C SER A 279 -13.83 10.33 1.86
N ALA A 280 -14.16 9.08 1.52
CA ALA A 280 -15.54 8.60 1.49
C ALA A 280 -16.02 8.27 2.92
N SER A 281 -17.07 8.97 3.38
CA SER A 281 -17.76 8.62 4.63
C SER A 281 -18.55 7.32 4.52
N GLN A 282 -19.10 7.01 3.33
CA GLN A 282 -19.82 5.77 3.02
C GLN A 282 -19.19 5.07 1.82
N LYS A 283 -18.31 4.11 2.09
CA LYS A 283 -17.51 3.42 1.07
C LYS A 283 -18.37 2.72 -0.01
N ASP A 284 -19.55 2.22 0.37
CA ASP A 284 -20.47 1.50 -0.53
C ASP A 284 -21.24 2.44 -1.48
N VAL A 285 -21.43 3.70 -1.09
CA VAL A 285 -22.12 4.71 -1.92
C VAL A 285 -21.12 5.43 -2.85
N GLY A 286 -19.88 5.55 -2.41
CA GLY A 286 -18.83 6.29 -3.10
C GLY A 286 -18.73 7.74 -2.64
N LEU A 287 -17.90 8.53 -3.33
CA LEU A 287 -17.63 9.92 -2.95
C LEU A 287 -18.80 10.82 -3.34
N THR A 288 -19.23 11.68 -2.42
CA THR A 288 -20.08 12.83 -2.72
C THR A 288 -19.28 13.96 -3.41
N PRO A 289 -19.94 14.97 -4.01
CA PRO A 289 -19.25 16.15 -4.56
C PRO A 289 -18.36 16.86 -3.53
N GLU A 290 -18.79 16.90 -2.26
CA GLU A 290 -18.04 17.49 -1.16
C GLU A 290 -16.79 16.66 -0.80
N GLU A 291 -16.91 15.34 -0.75
CA GLU A 291 -15.80 14.43 -0.42
C GLU A 291 -14.80 14.30 -1.58
N LEU A 292 -15.25 14.47 -2.82
CA LEU A 292 -14.36 14.49 -3.98
C LEU A 292 -13.28 15.58 -3.85
N VAL A 293 -13.62 16.71 -3.23
CA VAL A 293 -12.65 17.79 -2.96
C VAL A 293 -11.48 17.30 -2.11
N GLU A 294 -11.77 16.57 -1.04
CA GLU A 294 -10.75 15.99 -0.18
C GLU A 294 -9.93 14.94 -0.93
N CYS A 295 -10.59 14.06 -1.68
CA CYS A 295 -9.94 13.02 -2.47
C CYS A 295 -8.95 13.62 -3.47
N VAL A 296 -9.36 14.63 -4.22
CA VAL A 296 -8.50 15.35 -5.17
C VAL A 296 -7.31 16.01 -4.46
N ALA A 297 -7.54 16.65 -3.32
CA ALA A 297 -6.49 17.33 -2.59
C ALA A 297 -5.45 16.34 -2.02
N ARG A 298 -5.89 15.17 -1.51
CA ARG A 298 -4.99 14.09 -1.08
C ARG A 298 -4.14 13.58 -2.25
N CYS A 299 -4.77 13.29 -3.39
CA CYS A 299 -4.07 12.85 -4.60
C CYS A 299 -3.04 13.87 -5.09
N ALA A 300 -3.35 15.17 -4.99
CA ALA A 300 -2.43 16.23 -5.34
C ALA A 300 -1.18 16.25 -4.45
N MET A 301 -1.35 16.06 -3.14
CA MET A 301 -0.22 16.01 -2.19
C MET A 301 0.70 14.83 -2.49
N ASP A 302 0.13 13.67 -2.83
CA ASP A 302 0.92 12.50 -3.20
C ASP A 302 1.66 12.69 -4.52
N LYS A 303 0.93 13.16 -5.55
CA LYS A 303 1.46 13.35 -6.89
C LYS A 303 2.67 14.27 -6.94
N TYR A 304 2.58 15.41 -6.25
CA TYR A 304 3.59 16.46 -6.29
C TYR A 304 4.51 16.48 -5.06
N ARG A 305 4.47 15.46 -4.20
CA ARG A 305 5.30 15.38 -2.98
C ARG A 305 6.79 15.61 -3.24
N GLY A 306 7.30 15.13 -4.38
CA GLY A 306 8.70 15.26 -4.79
C GLY A 306 9.06 16.58 -5.48
N VAL A 307 8.13 17.54 -5.55
CA VAL A 307 8.32 18.87 -6.14
C VAL A 307 8.41 19.91 -5.01
N GLU A 308 9.51 19.90 -4.26
CA GLU A 308 9.69 20.71 -3.03
C GLU A 308 9.31 22.20 -3.15
N PRO A 309 9.58 22.91 -4.27
CA PRO A 309 9.21 24.32 -4.40
C PRO A 309 7.70 24.58 -4.53
N MET A 310 6.89 23.54 -4.77
CA MET A 310 5.46 23.67 -5.02
C MET A 310 4.68 23.80 -3.72
N SER A 311 3.87 24.85 -3.59
CA SER A 311 2.96 25.00 -2.46
C SER A 311 1.81 23.98 -2.53
N LYS A 312 1.16 23.71 -1.40
CA LYS A 312 -0.02 22.83 -1.36
C LYS A 312 -1.14 23.32 -2.31
N ALA A 313 -1.39 24.63 -2.34
CA ALA A 313 -2.35 25.23 -3.27
C ALA A 313 -1.96 25.02 -4.74
N GLN A 314 -0.67 25.20 -5.08
CA GLN A 314 -0.18 24.93 -6.44
C GLN A 314 -0.34 23.45 -6.79
N ALA A 315 -0.06 22.52 -5.87
CA ALA A 315 -0.24 21.09 -6.10
C ALA A 315 -1.70 20.75 -6.41
N VAL A 316 -2.66 21.27 -5.62
CA VAL A 316 -4.10 21.07 -5.85
C VAL A 316 -4.54 21.64 -7.19
N ASN A 317 -4.14 22.88 -7.50
CA ASN A 317 -4.41 23.51 -8.79
C ASN A 317 -3.84 22.69 -9.95
N GLY A 318 -2.59 22.24 -9.81
CA GLY A 318 -1.90 21.40 -10.79
C GLY A 318 -2.61 20.09 -11.06
N PHE A 319 -3.04 19.40 -10.00
CA PHE A 319 -3.79 18.15 -10.12
C PHE A 319 -5.14 18.36 -10.81
N LEU A 320 -5.89 19.40 -10.43
CA LEU A 320 -7.16 19.75 -11.09
C LEU A 320 -6.98 20.05 -12.58
N ARG A 321 -5.97 20.84 -12.93
CA ARG A 321 -5.64 21.13 -14.35
C ARG A 321 -5.27 19.87 -15.11
N ASN A 322 -4.58 18.93 -14.47
CA ASN A 322 -4.27 17.62 -15.03
C ASN A 322 -5.54 16.78 -15.24
N LEU A 323 -6.42 16.72 -14.22
CA LEU A 323 -7.69 15.98 -14.25
C LEU A 323 -8.64 16.50 -15.34
N PHE A 324 -8.75 17.82 -15.50
CA PHE A 324 -9.57 18.43 -16.54
C PHE A 324 -8.93 18.35 -17.93
N GLY A 325 -7.64 18.03 -18.02
CA GLY A 325 -6.88 17.98 -19.27
C GLY A 325 -6.53 19.38 -19.81
N GLU A 326 -6.46 20.36 -18.91
CA GLU A 326 -6.03 21.73 -19.20
C GLU A 326 -4.51 21.84 -19.29
N ALA A 327 -3.79 20.98 -18.55
CA ALA A 327 -2.33 20.93 -18.54
C ALA A 327 -1.82 19.49 -18.35
N ASN A 328 -0.56 19.25 -18.72
CA ASN A 328 0.21 18.09 -18.29
C ASN A 328 1.08 18.39 -17.05
N GLU A 329 1.78 17.38 -16.53
CA GLU A 329 2.65 17.51 -15.36
C GLU A 329 3.82 18.48 -15.60
N GLU A 330 4.37 18.49 -16.83
CA GLU A 330 5.48 19.36 -17.20
C GLU A 330 5.06 20.83 -17.16
N GLU A 331 3.93 21.17 -17.78
CA GLU A 331 3.37 22.52 -17.75
C GLU A 331 3.01 22.98 -16.33
N VAL A 332 2.51 22.06 -15.49
CA VAL A 332 2.22 22.36 -14.07
C VAL A 332 3.50 22.67 -13.29
N ILE A 333 4.54 21.84 -13.44
CA ILE A 333 5.81 22.02 -12.71
C ILE A 333 6.51 23.31 -13.18
N TYR A 334 6.58 23.56 -14.50
CA TYR A 334 7.18 24.80 -15.01
C TYR A 334 6.44 26.04 -14.51
N ALA A 335 5.11 26.00 -14.46
CA ALA A 335 4.32 27.09 -13.91
C ALA A 335 4.58 27.29 -12.40
N ALA A 336 4.66 26.22 -11.62
CA ALA A 336 4.96 26.28 -10.19
C ALA A 336 6.35 26.88 -9.90
N LEU A 337 7.33 26.60 -10.76
CA LEU A 337 8.70 27.13 -10.68
C LEU A 337 8.85 28.55 -11.25
N GLY A 338 7.77 29.18 -11.74
CA GLY A 338 7.82 30.50 -12.35
C GLY A 338 8.56 30.55 -13.69
N MET A 339 8.74 29.40 -14.35
CA MET A 339 9.46 29.26 -15.62
C MET A 339 8.57 29.45 -16.86
N GLY A 340 7.26 29.59 -16.67
CA GLY A 340 6.30 29.78 -17.78
C GLY A 340 5.95 28.47 -18.48
N ALA A 341 5.90 28.47 -19.82
CA ALA A 341 5.60 27.27 -20.61
C ALA A 341 6.89 26.49 -20.91
N PRO A 342 6.86 25.15 -20.91
CA PRO A 342 8.02 24.35 -21.30
C PRO A 342 8.42 24.61 -22.76
N PRO A 343 9.72 24.61 -23.11
CA PRO A 343 10.20 24.94 -24.46
C PRO A 343 9.68 23.99 -25.55
N ALA A 344 9.49 22.70 -25.19
CA ALA A 344 8.92 21.67 -26.03
C ALA A 344 8.42 20.53 -25.15
N SER A 345 7.18 20.65 -24.64
CA SER A 345 6.58 19.60 -23.82
C SER A 345 6.57 18.27 -24.57
N GLN A 346 7.22 17.25 -24.02
CA GLN A 346 7.21 15.90 -24.61
C GLN A 346 5.97 15.10 -24.20
N LEU A 347 5.29 15.54 -23.14
CA LEU A 347 4.05 14.95 -22.67
C LEU A 347 2.89 15.51 -23.50
N THR A 348 2.31 14.69 -24.38
CA THR A 348 1.11 15.08 -25.13
C THR A 348 -0.13 14.50 -24.46
N ARG A 349 -1.02 15.37 -23.97
CA ARG A 349 -2.38 14.99 -23.61
C ARG A 349 -3.30 15.39 -24.76
N LYS A 350 -4.18 14.48 -25.20
CA LYS A 350 -5.28 14.90 -26.06
C LYS A 350 -6.13 15.88 -25.25
N LYS A 351 -6.16 17.15 -25.66
CA LYS A 351 -7.16 18.08 -25.17
C LYS A 351 -8.53 17.42 -25.34
N PRO A 352 -9.45 17.56 -24.38
CA PRO A 352 -10.83 17.13 -24.59
C PRO A 352 -11.25 17.69 -25.95
N SER A 353 -11.69 16.82 -26.86
CA SER A 353 -12.30 17.32 -28.09
C SER A 353 -13.44 18.20 -27.63
N GLY A 354 -13.35 19.51 -27.87
CA GLY A 354 -14.46 20.40 -27.64
C GLY A 354 -15.62 19.81 -28.43
N ASP A 355 -16.54 19.16 -27.72
CA ASP A 355 -17.74 18.63 -28.34
C ASP A 355 -18.37 19.83 -29.01
N LYS A 356 -18.43 19.81 -30.34
CA LYS A 356 -19.22 20.80 -31.07
C LYS A 356 -20.57 20.81 -30.37
N PRO A 357 -21.13 21.98 -30.02
CA PRO A 357 -22.38 22.06 -29.29
C PRO A 357 -23.37 21.14 -30.00
N LYS A 358 -23.75 20.04 -29.34
CA LYS A 358 -24.79 19.15 -29.85
C LYS A 358 -25.97 20.07 -30.14
N LYS A 359 -26.46 20.01 -31.37
CA LYS A 359 -27.66 20.76 -31.81
C LYS A 359 -28.65 20.76 -30.65
N LYS A 360 -29.13 21.96 -30.27
CA LYS A 360 -30.24 22.13 -29.32
C LYS A 360 -31.23 20.96 -29.51
N PRO A 361 -31.62 20.25 -28.45
CA PRO A 361 -32.73 19.30 -28.54
C PRO A 361 -33.88 20.02 -29.23
N ALA A 362 -34.49 19.38 -30.22
CA ALA A 362 -35.70 19.90 -30.82
C ALA A 362 -36.70 20.18 -29.67
N PRO A 363 -37.40 21.31 -29.69
CA PRO A 363 -38.44 21.55 -28.70
C PRO A 363 -39.41 20.36 -28.69
N PRO A 364 -39.90 19.94 -27.51
CA PRO A 364 -40.84 18.83 -27.42
C PRO A 364 -42.02 19.09 -28.37
N PRO A 365 -42.55 18.04 -29.03
CA PRO A 365 -43.70 18.20 -29.91
C PRO A 365 -44.83 18.88 -29.14
N GLU A 366 -45.45 19.89 -29.75
CA GLU A 366 -46.63 20.55 -29.21
C GLU A 366 -47.66 19.48 -28.81
N PRO A 367 -48.27 19.58 -27.61
CA PRO A 367 -49.31 18.66 -27.21
C PRO A 367 -50.46 18.75 -28.22
N GLU A 368 -50.85 17.59 -28.76
CA GLU A 368 -52.02 17.49 -29.63
C GLU A 368 -53.25 18.05 -28.90
N PRO A 369 -54.13 18.79 -29.59
CA PRO A 369 -55.29 19.41 -28.97
C PRO A 369 -56.20 18.33 -28.38
N VAL A 370 -56.36 18.41 -27.05
CA VAL A 370 -57.29 17.58 -26.28
C VAL A 370 -58.71 17.79 -26.83
N VAL A 371 -59.24 16.78 -27.51
CA VAL A 371 -60.65 16.71 -27.86
C VAL A 371 -61.41 16.41 -26.57
N VAL A 372 -62.13 17.41 -26.08
CA VAL A 372 -63.01 17.30 -24.92
C VAL A 372 -64.16 16.35 -25.28
N ALA A 373 -64.08 15.10 -24.82
CA ALA A 373 -65.20 14.17 -24.82
C ALA A 373 -66.02 14.38 -23.53
N ALA A 374 -67.34 14.48 -23.70
CA ALA A 374 -68.33 14.70 -22.65
C ALA A 374 -68.37 13.56 -21.62
N PRO A 375 -68.87 13.79 -20.39
CA PRO A 375 -68.82 12.82 -19.31
C PRO A 375 -70.01 11.85 -19.41
N GLU A 376 -69.73 10.57 -19.19
CA GLU A 376 -70.73 9.52 -18.96
C GLU A 376 -70.26 8.57 -17.84
N PRO A 377 -71.17 7.82 -17.19
CA PRO A 377 -71.45 7.96 -15.76
C PRO A 377 -70.72 6.96 -14.86
N VAL A 378 -70.72 7.29 -13.57
CA VAL A 378 -70.22 6.51 -12.43
C VAL A 378 -70.97 5.19 -12.32
N GLU A 379 -70.23 4.07 -12.31
CA GLU A 379 -70.69 2.76 -11.84
C GLU A 379 -69.79 2.22 -10.73
N GLU A 380 -70.39 1.34 -9.94
CA GLU A 380 -70.10 1.01 -8.56
C GLU A 380 -68.81 0.22 -8.28
N ALA A 381 -68.45 0.29 -7.01
CA ALA A 381 -67.33 -0.38 -6.37
C ALA A 381 -67.29 -1.90 -6.58
N ALA A 382 -66.08 -2.42 -6.76
CA ALA A 382 -65.74 -3.80 -6.44
C ALA A 382 -64.49 -3.81 -5.55
N VAL A 383 -64.71 -4.33 -4.35
CA VAL A 383 -63.72 -4.68 -3.33
C VAL A 383 -62.78 -5.74 -3.90
N VAL A 384 -61.46 -5.56 -3.74
CA VAL A 384 -60.49 -6.64 -3.91
C VAL A 384 -59.65 -6.70 -2.63
N GLU A 385 -59.65 -7.90 -2.07
CA GLU A 385 -59.14 -8.29 -0.78
C GLU A 385 -57.60 -8.19 -0.70
N GLU A 386 -57.15 -7.80 0.48
CA GLU A 386 -55.76 -7.64 0.90
C GLU A 386 -55.23 -9.02 1.31
N GLU A 387 -54.29 -9.59 0.54
CA GLU A 387 -53.60 -10.83 0.93
C GLU A 387 -52.33 -10.46 1.70
N VAL A 388 -52.39 -10.69 3.02
CA VAL A 388 -51.31 -10.52 3.99
C VAL A 388 -50.37 -11.72 3.86
N VAL A 389 -49.10 -11.46 3.52
CA VAL A 389 -48.03 -12.46 3.61
C VAL A 389 -47.37 -12.33 4.98
N GLU A 390 -47.61 -13.33 5.84
CA GLU A 390 -46.93 -13.52 7.13
C GLU A 390 -45.45 -13.86 6.91
N GLU A 391 -44.57 -13.06 7.50
CA GLU A 391 -43.13 -13.29 7.56
C GLU A 391 -42.82 -14.15 8.80
N VAL A 392 -42.28 -15.34 8.58
CA VAL A 392 -41.85 -16.28 9.62
C VAL A 392 -40.45 -15.88 10.09
N VAL A 393 -40.36 -15.47 11.35
CA VAL A 393 -39.09 -15.23 12.06
C VAL A 393 -38.67 -16.55 12.72
N GLU A 394 -37.57 -17.14 12.26
CA GLU A 394 -36.90 -18.25 12.97
C GLU A 394 -35.92 -17.67 14.00
N GLU A 395 -36.24 -17.84 15.29
CA GLU A 395 -35.32 -17.67 16.42
C GLU A 395 -34.38 -18.88 16.48
N GLU A 396 -33.06 -18.66 16.32
CA GLU A 396 -32.05 -19.64 16.73
C GLU A 396 -31.74 -19.47 18.23
N ALA A 397 -31.85 -20.59 18.95
CA ALA A 397 -31.61 -20.71 20.37
C ALA A 397 -30.10 -20.72 20.69
N VAL A 398 -29.73 -19.97 21.72
CA VAL A 398 -28.42 -20.00 22.37
C VAL A 398 -28.42 -21.11 23.41
N GLU A 399 -27.58 -22.14 23.22
CA GLU A 399 -27.26 -23.13 24.27
C GLU A 399 -26.11 -22.59 25.14
N GLU A 400 -26.42 -22.31 26.40
CA GLU A 400 -25.45 -22.13 27.49
C GLU A 400 -24.88 -23.50 27.89
N GLU A 401 -23.56 -23.70 27.73
CA GLU A 401 -22.83 -24.72 28.48
C GLU A 401 -22.14 -24.09 29.69
N ALA A 402 -22.57 -24.51 30.88
CA ALA A 402 -21.92 -24.27 32.15
C ALA A 402 -21.26 -25.57 32.62
N VAL A 403 -19.94 -25.58 32.87
CA VAL A 403 -19.29 -26.63 33.67
C VAL A 403 -18.13 -26.06 34.51
N GLU A 404 -18.40 -26.02 35.82
CA GLU A 404 -17.60 -26.37 37.00
C GLU A 404 -16.23 -25.72 37.29
N GLU A 405 -16.24 -24.88 38.33
CA GLU A 405 -15.15 -24.68 39.29
C GLU A 405 -14.75 -25.99 39.97
N GLU A 406 -13.46 -26.35 39.92
CA GLU A 406 -12.85 -27.26 40.88
C GLU A 406 -11.80 -26.48 41.71
N ALA A 407 -12.12 -26.31 43.00
CA ALA A 407 -11.21 -25.80 44.01
C ALA A 407 -10.35 -26.95 44.56
N VAL A 408 -9.04 -26.74 44.70
CA VAL A 408 -8.16 -27.62 45.47
C VAL A 408 -7.37 -26.77 46.47
N GLU A 409 -7.39 -27.25 47.72
CA GLU A 409 -6.70 -26.77 48.94
C GLU A 409 -5.18 -26.60 48.82
#